data_AF-A0A7Y4XVJ6-F1
#
_entry.id   AF-A0A7Y4XVJ6-F1
#
_cell.length_a   1.000
_cell.length_b   1.000
_cell.length_c   1.000
_cell.angle_alpha   90.00
_cell.angle_beta   90.00
_cell.angle_gamma   90.00
#
_symmetry.space_group_name_H-M   'P 1'
#
loop_
_entity.id
_entity.type
_entity.pdbx_description
1 polymer ?
#
loop_
_entity_poly.entity_id
_entity_poly.type
_entity_poly.pdbx_seq_one_letter_code
_entity_poly.pdbx_strand_id
1 'polypeptide(L)' 'MKINPTDLSAAQQYIQRQFDTRSWWPKEQPDLAQQEFHQMQADAAALDVWCERWLDAGQCRKLEKSITGK' A
#
# COMPACT_ATOMS: atom_id res chain seq x y z
N MET A 1 5.64 -2.75 -8.34
CA MET A 1 5.09 -4.01 -7.77
C MET A 1 4.05 -4.48 -8.79
N LYS A 2 3.23 -5.52 -8.59
CA LYS A 2 1.97 -5.63 -9.37
C LYS A 2 0.87 -6.09 -8.46
N ILE A 3 0.03 -5.15 -8.03
CA ILE A 3 -1.19 -5.49 -7.29
C ILE A 3 -2.20 -6.04 -8.29
N ASN A 4 -2.57 -7.32 -8.14
CA ASN A 4 -3.64 -7.90 -8.92
C ASN A 4 -5.00 -7.45 -8.37
N PRO A 5 -6.05 -7.37 -9.21
CA PRO A 5 -7.39 -7.00 -8.76
C PRO A 5 -7.93 -7.93 -7.66
N THR A 6 -7.55 -9.21 -7.68
CA THR A 6 -7.91 -10.22 -6.67
C THR A 6 -7.29 -9.96 -5.31
N ASP A 7 -6.12 -9.33 -5.28
CA ASP A 7 -5.33 -9.06 -4.08
C ASP A 7 -5.53 -7.61 -3.58
N LEU A 8 -6.29 -6.81 -4.33
CA LEU A 8 -6.56 -5.40 -4.05
C LEU A 8 -7.14 -5.20 -2.65
N SER A 9 -8.13 -5.99 -2.26
CA SER A 9 -8.76 -5.87 -0.95
C SER A 9 -7.79 -6.21 0.19
N ALA A 10 -6.94 -7.23 0.01
CA ALA A 10 -5.91 -7.58 0.98
C ALA A 10 -4.83 -6.48 1.10
N ALA A 11 -4.42 -5.90 -0.03
CA ALA A 11 -3.47 -4.79 -0.07
C ALA A 11 -4.02 -3.56 0.65
N GLN A 12 -5.27 -3.18 0.36
CA GLN A 12 -5.97 -2.09 1.03
C GLN A 12 -6.00 -2.29 2.55
N GLN A 13 -6.45 -3.45 3.02
CA GLN A 13 -6.55 -3.73 4.44
C GLN A 13 -5.20 -3.72 5.13
N TYR A 14 -4.17 -4.26 4.49
CA TYR A 14 -2.81 -4.23 5.03
C TYR A 14 -2.31 -2.78 5.18
N ILE A 15 -2.42 -1.97 4.12
CA ILE A 15 -1.97 -0.58 4.11
C ILE A 15 -2.75 0.25 5.14
N GLN A 16 -4.07 0.09 5.20
CA GLN A 16 -4.93 0.74 6.21
C GLN A 16 -4.50 0.40 7.64
N ARG A 17 -4.17 -0.87 7.92
CA ARG A 17 -3.64 -1.29 9.23
C ARG A 17 -2.29 -0.66 9.55
N GLN A 18 -1.42 -0.46 8.56
CA GLN A 18 -0.13 0.21 8.79
C GLN A 18 -0.33 1.68 9.20
N PHE A 19 -1.28 2.37 8.57
CA PHE A 19 -1.66 3.73 8.98
C PHE A 19 -2.21 3.77 10.42
N ASP A 20 -3.11 2.86 10.75
CA ASP A 20 -3.77 2.81 12.07
C ASP A 20 -2.77 2.49 13.21
N THR A 21 -1.90 1.52 12.98
CA THR A 21 -0.87 1.10 13.95
C THR A 21 0.29 2.09 14.06
N ARG A 22 0.32 3.13 13.21
CA ARG A 22 1.45 4.06 13.03
C ARG A 22 2.80 3.36 12.90
N SER A 23 2.82 2.07 12.55
CA SER A 23 4.00 1.22 12.67
C SER A 23 4.98 1.45 11.51
N TRP A 24 4.52 2.09 10.44
CA TRP A 24 5.30 2.24 9.22
C TRP A 24 4.80 3.39 8.38
N TRP A 25 5.70 4.31 8.03
CA TRP A 25 5.35 5.56 7.37
C TRP A 25 6.07 5.62 6.01
N PRO A 26 5.40 6.14 4.99
CA PRO A 26 6.04 6.42 3.71
C PRO A 26 7.02 7.57 3.90
N LYS A 27 8.04 7.61 3.04
CA LYS A 27 9.35 8.22 3.29
C LYS A 27 9.35 9.62 3.89
N GLU A 28 8.36 10.48 3.61
CA GLU A 28 8.46 11.89 3.99
C GLU A 28 7.12 12.57 4.36
N GLN A 29 5.95 12.08 3.91
CA GLN A 29 4.66 12.76 4.16
C GLN A 29 3.46 11.79 4.30
N PRO A 30 3.10 11.45 5.54
CA PRO A 30 2.10 10.43 5.83
C PRO A 30 0.66 10.88 5.64
N ASP A 31 0.31 12.12 6.00
CA ASP A 31 -1.01 12.68 5.78
C ASP A 31 -1.31 12.77 4.27
N LEU A 32 -0.31 13.18 3.48
CA LEU A 32 -0.43 13.24 2.02
C LEU A 32 -0.56 11.83 1.42
N ALA A 33 0.26 10.88 1.89
CA ALA A 33 0.19 9.51 1.44
C ALA A 33 -1.16 8.85 1.79
N GLN A 34 -1.72 9.12 2.98
CA GLN A 34 -3.04 8.63 3.38
C GLN A 34 -4.16 9.23 2.53
N GLN A 35 -4.08 10.53 2.21
CA GLN A 35 -5.03 11.19 1.33
C GLN A 35 -5.00 10.61 -0.09
N GLU A 36 -3.80 10.44 -0.67
CA GLU A 36 -3.65 9.80 -1.99
C GLU A 36 -4.08 8.34 -1.96
N PHE A 37 -3.81 7.61 -0.88
CA PHE A 37 -4.24 6.23 -0.72
C PHE A 37 -5.77 6.13 -0.78
N HIS A 38 -6.50 7.00 -0.06
CA HIS A 38 -7.96 7.01 -0.12
C HIS A 38 -8.53 7.27 -1.52
N GLN A 39 -7.81 8.01 -2.37
CA GLN A 39 -8.21 8.26 -3.75
C GLN A 39 -7.86 7.10 -4.69
N MET A 40 -6.69 6.49 -4.49
CA MET A 40 -6.11 5.49 -5.40
C MET A 40 -6.45 4.05 -5.01
N GLN A 41 -6.92 3.80 -3.78
CA GLN A 41 -7.19 2.45 -3.28
C GLN A 41 -8.22 1.69 -4.13
N ALA A 42 -9.14 2.38 -4.81
CA ALA A 42 -10.23 1.76 -5.55
C ALA A 42 -9.78 1.02 -6.83
N ASP A 43 -8.55 1.27 -7.31
CA ASP A 43 -8.02 0.67 -8.52
C ASP A 43 -6.66 0.03 -8.25
N ALA A 44 -6.45 -1.18 -8.77
CA ALA A 44 -5.23 -1.94 -8.50
C ALA A 44 -3.99 -1.33 -9.19
N ALA A 45 -4.14 -0.73 -10.36
CA ALA A 45 -3.05 -0.04 -11.03
C ALA A 45 -2.71 1.28 -10.34
N ALA A 46 -3.73 2.04 -9.91
CA ALA A 46 -3.53 3.26 -9.13
C ALA A 46 -2.87 2.96 -7.78
N LEU A 47 -3.29 1.89 -7.10
CA LEU A 47 -2.66 1.47 -5.84
C LEU A 47 -1.22 0.97 -6.05
N ASP A 48 -0.92 0.33 -7.19
CA ASP A 48 0.46 -0.05 -7.53
C ASP A 48 1.36 1.19 -7.69
N VAL A 49 0.88 2.21 -8.42
CA VAL A 49 1.58 3.50 -8.55
C VAL A 49 1.76 4.17 -7.20
N TRP A 50 0.73 4.15 -6.34
CA TRP A 50 0.82 4.66 -4.99
C TRP A 50 1.91 3.93 -4.20
N CYS A 51 1.98 2.60 -4.31
CA CYS A 51 3.03 1.80 -3.67
C CYS A 51 4.42 2.18 -4.19
N GLU A 52 4.62 2.34 -5.49
CA GLU A 52 5.93 2.74 -6.02
C GLU A 52 6.36 4.15 -5.59
N ARG A 53 5.39 5.05 -5.40
CA ARG A 53 5.64 6.43 -5.00
C ARG A 53 5.94 6.56 -3.51
N TRP A 54 5.21 5.82 -2.68
CA TRP A 54 5.20 6.02 -1.23
C TRP A 54 5.92 4.91 -0.45
N LEU A 55 6.04 3.71 -1.03
CA LEU A 55 6.69 2.57 -0.39
C LEU A 55 8.10 2.34 -0.93
N ASP A 56 9.06 2.11 -0.03
CA ASP A 56 10.38 1.62 -0.41
C ASP A 56 10.36 0.16 -0.85
N ALA A 57 11.45 -0.30 -1.49
CA ALA A 57 11.60 -1.69 -1.93
C ALA A 57 11.39 -2.72 -0.80
N GLY A 58 11.89 -2.43 0.40
CA GLY A 58 11.65 -3.25 1.58
C GLY A 58 10.18 -3.24 2.00
N GLN A 59 9.48 -2.14 1.74
CA GLN A 59 8.09 -1.99 2.11
C GLN A 59 7.13 -2.71 1.17
N CYS A 60 7.33 -2.52 -0.13
CA CYS A 60 6.68 -3.29 -1.18
C CYS A 60 6.81 -4.80 -0.96
N ARG A 61 8.00 -5.28 -0.56
CA ARG A 61 8.19 -6.72 -0.26
C ARG A 61 7.33 -7.23 0.90
N LYS A 62 7.11 -6.47 1.98
CA LYS A 62 6.25 -6.96 3.07
C LYS A 62 4.78 -6.93 2.66
N LEU A 63 4.37 -5.91 1.92
CA LEU A 63 3.02 -5.85 1.34
C LEU A 63 2.78 -7.05 0.43
N GLU A 64 3.70 -7.31 -0.51
CA GLU A 64 3.64 -8.45 -1.43
C GLU A 64 3.54 -9.79 -0.67
N LYS A 65 4.37 -10.01 0.36
CA LYS A 65 4.25 -11.20 1.22
C LYS A 65 2.91 -11.30 1.92
N SER A 66 2.39 -10.18 2.43
CA SER A 66 1.13 -10.19 3.17
C SER A 66 -0.08 -10.44 2.30
N ILE A 67 -0.05 -10.04 1.02
CA ILE A 67 -1.17 -10.25 0.08
C ILE A 67 -1.07 -11.58 -0.65
N THR A 68 0.15 -12.02 -1.01
CA THR A 68 0.34 -13.27 -1.75
C THR A 68 0.46 -14.51 -0.86
N GLY A 69 0.65 -14.32 0.45
CA GLY A 69 0.71 -15.41 1.45
C GLY A 69 1.85 -16.41 1.23
N LYS A 70 2.86 -16.09 0.41
CA LYS A 70 4.01 -16.94 0.06
C LYS A 70 5.32 -16.48 0.67
#